data_AF-A0A965RFS0-F1
#
_entry.id   AF-A0A965RFS0-F1
#
_cell.length_a   1.000
_cell.length_b   1.000
_cell.length_c   1.000
_cell.angle_alpha   90.00
_cell.angle_beta   90.00
_cell.angle_gamma   90.00
#
_symmetry.space_group_name_H-M   'P 1'
#
loop_
_entity.id
_entity.type
_entity.pdbx_description
1 polymer ?
#
loop_
_entity_poly.entity_id
_entity_poly.type
_entity_poly.pdbx_seq_one_letter_code
_entity_poly.pdbx_strand_id
1 'polypeptide(L)'
;MAFQLQLLCMLFAGAACMHFYPGKGLTGICAGAFLMALSGAPALATLLLSGICILWWRNPQSTRIQLQLLLSTLAGVIFLSFYLELWQWRVVDLFEFKTKFKENTELLLWFLWPAWPMAAWTLWKWRGHWRHQVWTQHLTLPVFLFTVTLGASVVTSNPDRTLLLVLPSIAALAAFSLPTLRRSVAALVDWFTLIFFTTCAIAIWGVWFSLETGVPAQPARNVFRLVPGYVYEFNLFALLCALVVTLIWFKIIAWRVGRHPSAIWKSLVLPATGVVLCWVLLMTLWLPFIDHAMSYKAWTAQLKEVIGSEKCVAFARMDRHQIAGFSFHGKLSFEPMQQPNTCQWLLHKPLAGESTPMTIDTRKWLYLQTLQRPGDKSDSVQIYQRIDSLSHD
;
A
#
# COMPACT_ATOMS: atom_id res chain seq x y z
N MET A 1 1.88 8.35 -1.79
CA MET A 1 2.51 7.12 -2.32
C MET A 1 1.85 6.60 -3.59
N ALA A 2 0.52 6.43 -3.65
CA ALA A 2 -0.14 5.91 -4.87
C ALA A 2 0.24 6.68 -6.15
N PHE A 3 0.31 8.01 -6.06
CA PHE A 3 0.78 8.85 -7.16
C PHE A 3 2.24 8.55 -7.56
N GLN A 4 3.16 8.48 -6.58
CA GLN A 4 4.57 8.12 -6.82
C GLN A 4 4.73 6.73 -7.46
N LEU A 5 3.89 5.77 -7.08
CA LEU A 5 3.88 4.44 -7.69
C LEU A 5 3.48 4.50 -9.18
N GLN A 6 2.44 5.27 -9.52
CA GLN A 6 2.04 5.46 -10.92
C GLN A 6 3.14 6.13 -11.75
N LEU A 7 3.81 7.13 -11.18
CA LEU A 7 4.92 7.83 -11.84
C LEU A 7 6.13 6.91 -12.06
N LEU A 8 6.43 6.04 -11.08
CA LEU A 8 7.45 5.02 -11.25
C LEU A 8 7.08 4.00 -12.33
N CYS A 9 5.81 3.55 -12.37
CA CYS A 9 5.32 2.70 -13.46
C CYS A 9 5.47 3.38 -14.83
N MET A 10 5.16 4.68 -14.92
CA MET A 10 5.31 5.46 -16.15
C MET A 10 6.78 5.58 -16.58
N LEU A 11 7.68 5.86 -15.64
CA LEU A 11 9.12 5.92 -15.87
C LEU A 11 9.68 4.55 -16.29
N PHE A 12 9.26 3.47 -15.62
CA PHE A 12 9.66 2.11 -15.94
C PHE A 12 9.16 1.66 -17.33
N ALA A 13 7.88 1.90 -17.62
CA ALA A 13 7.29 1.62 -18.93
C ALA A 13 7.94 2.46 -20.03
N GLY A 14 8.26 3.73 -19.75
CA GLY A 14 8.98 4.61 -20.67
C GLY A 14 10.35 4.05 -21.03
N ALA A 15 11.13 3.64 -20.01
CA ALA A 15 12.43 3.02 -20.19
C ALA A 15 12.37 1.68 -20.95
N ALA A 16 11.36 0.84 -20.67
CA ALA A 16 11.17 -0.43 -21.37
C ALA A 16 10.75 -0.24 -22.84
N CYS A 17 9.86 0.73 -23.12
CA CYS A 17 9.35 1.01 -24.47
C CYS A 17 10.32 1.81 -25.33
N MET A 18 11.35 2.43 -24.75
CA MET A 18 12.29 3.31 -25.45
C MET A 18 12.96 2.65 -26.66
N HIS A 19 13.18 1.33 -26.59
CA HIS A 19 13.74 0.53 -27.68
C HIS A 19 12.85 0.48 -28.93
N PHE A 20 11.53 0.34 -28.74
CA PHE A 20 10.57 0.17 -29.84
C PHE A 20 9.89 1.49 -30.24
N TYR A 21 9.63 2.37 -29.27
CA TYR A 21 8.89 3.60 -29.44
C TYR A 21 9.65 4.76 -28.74
N PRO A 22 10.76 5.24 -29.31
CA PRO A 22 11.67 6.16 -28.61
C PRO A 22 11.01 7.47 -28.19
N GLY A 23 10.11 8.03 -29.01
CA GLY A 23 9.38 9.24 -28.66
C GLY A 23 8.46 9.06 -27.44
N LYS A 24 7.64 7.98 -27.44
CA LYS A 24 6.75 7.66 -26.32
C LYS A 24 7.53 7.23 -25.06
N GLY A 25 8.65 6.54 -25.25
CA GLY A 25 9.53 6.14 -24.16
C GLY A 25 10.16 7.34 -23.47
N LEU A 26 10.74 8.26 -24.25
CA LEU A 26 11.30 9.52 -23.75
C LEU A 26 10.26 10.34 -22.99
N THR A 27 9.07 10.57 -23.55
CA THR A 27 8.04 11.36 -22.86
C THR A 27 7.62 10.69 -21.55
N GLY A 28 7.51 9.36 -21.53
CA GLY A 28 7.27 8.56 -20.32
C GLY A 28 8.34 8.78 -19.23
N ILE A 29 9.62 8.68 -19.60
CA ILE A 29 10.75 8.88 -18.67
C ILE A 29 10.79 10.32 -18.17
N CYS A 30 10.67 11.31 -19.07
CA CYS A 30 10.75 12.73 -18.72
C CYS A 30 9.62 13.12 -17.76
N ALA A 31 8.36 12.85 -18.15
CA ALA A 31 7.22 13.19 -17.33
C ALA A 31 7.23 12.42 -16.00
N GLY A 32 7.55 11.12 -16.02
CA GLY A 32 7.70 10.31 -14.81
C GLY A 32 8.72 10.89 -13.84
N ALA A 33 9.92 11.26 -14.32
CA ALA A 33 10.98 11.80 -13.48
C ALA A 33 10.64 13.19 -12.90
N PHE A 34 10.14 14.11 -13.72
CA PHE A 34 9.76 15.47 -13.26
C PHE A 34 8.63 15.42 -12.24
N LEU A 35 7.55 14.71 -12.55
CA LEU A 35 6.41 14.59 -11.64
C LEU A 35 6.80 13.87 -10.35
N MET A 36 7.72 12.90 -10.43
CA MET A 36 8.17 12.17 -9.24
C MET A 36 8.99 13.06 -8.32
N ALA A 37 9.86 13.92 -8.87
CA ALA A 37 10.56 14.94 -8.11
C ALA A 37 9.57 15.92 -7.44
N LEU A 38 8.62 16.46 -8.21
CA LEU A 38 7.58 17.37 -7.72
C LEU A 38 6.67 16.75 -6.66
N SER A 39 6.47 15.43 -6.68
CA SER A 39 5.72 14.71 -5.65
C SER A 39 6.47 14.53 -4.33
N GLY A 40 7.64 15.16 -4.17
CA GLY A 40 8.46 15.09 -2.95
C GLY A 40 9.36 13.86 -2.86
N ALA A 41 9.76 13.29 -4.01
CA ALA A 41 10.75 12.21 -4.11
C ALA A 41 11.93 12.53 -5.07
N PRO A 42 12.59 13.70 -4.92
CA PRO A 42 13.65 14.13 -5.85
C PRO A 42 14.88 13.22 -5.87
N ALA A 43 15.27 12.66 -4.72
CA ALA A 43 16.40 11.73 -4.62
C ALA A 43 16.15 10.43 -5.40
N LEU A 44 14.94 9.87 -5.31
CA LEU A 44 14.58 8.67 -6.06
C LEU A 44 14.47 8.97 -7.56
N ALA A 45 13.88 10.11 -7.94
CA ALA A 45 13.76 10.50 -9.34
C ALA A 45 15.15 10.65 -10.00
N THR A 46 16.10 11.28 -9.32
CA THR A 46 17.48 11.47 -9.83
C THR A 46 18.27 10.17 -9.88
N LEU A 47 18.20 9.32 -8.84
CA LEU A 47 18.84 8.00 -8.84
C LEU A 47 18.31 7.11 -9.96
N LEU A 48 16.99 7.01 -10.11
CA LEU A 48 16.38 6.19 -11.15
C LEU A 48 16.70 6.71 -12.55
N LEU A 49 16.60 8.03 -12.77
CA LEU A 49 16.89 8.64 -14.06
C LEU A 49 18.37 8.51 -14.43
N SER A 50 19.29 8.71 -13.47
CA SER A 50 20.73 8.53 -13.72
C SER A 50 21.08 7.10 -14.12
N GLY A 51 20.49 6.09 -13.46
CA GLY A 51 20.68 4.70 -13.88
C GLY A 51 20.07 4.39 -15.24
N ILE A 52 18.90 4.95 -15.56
CA ILE A 52 18.31 4.83 -16.91
C ILE A 52 19.22 5.47 -17.97
N CYS A 53 19.81 6.64 -17.69
CA CYS A 53 20.80 7.26 -18.57
C CYS A 53 22.00 6.34 -18.82
N ILE A 54 22.54 5.71 -17.77
CA ILE A 54 23.68 4.78 -17.86
C ILE A 54 23.30 3.52 -18.66
N LEU A 55 22.14 2.93 -18.37
CA LEU A 55 21.62 1.76 -19.08
C LEU A 55 21.37 2.05 -20.56
N TRP A 56 20.83 3.24 -20.88
CA TRP A 56 20.60 3.66 -22.27
C TRP A 56 21.91 3.97 -22.99
N TRP A 57 22.87 4.64 -22.33
CA TRP A 57 24.16 4.96 -22.92
C TRP A 57 24.93 3.72 -23.38
N ARG A 58 24.83 2.62 -22.64
CA ARG A 58 25.46 1.34 -23.00
C ARG A 58 24.66 0.52 -24.02
N ASN A 59 23.47 0.96 -24.42
CA ASN A 59 22.68 0.28 -25.44
C ASN A 59 23.24 0.61 -26.84
N PRO A 60 23.54 -0.39 -27.69
CA PRO A 60 24.03 -0.16 -29.05
C PRO A 60 23.09 0.67 -29.94
N GLN A 61 21.78 0.70 -29.65
CA GLN A 61 20.81 1.48 -30.42
C GLN A 61 20.63 2.93 -29.93
N SER A 62 21.39 3.33 -28.91
CA SER A 62 21.28 4.67 -28.35
C SER A 62 21.73 5.74 -29.34
N THR A 63 20.91 6.77 -29.52
CA THR A 63 21.27 7.96 -30.30
C THR A 63 21.75 9.09 -29.39
N ARG A 64 22.64 9.95 -29.91
CA ARG A 64 23.15 11.12 -29.16
C ARG A 64 22.03 12.07 -28.71
N ILE A 65 21.02 12.27 -29.55
CA ILE A 65 19.87 13.14 -29.26
C ILE A 65 19.08 12.62 -28.05
N GLN A 66 18.80 11.31 -28.01
CA GLN A 66 18.11 10.71 -26.85
C GLN A 66 18.91 10.87 -25.56
N LEU A 67 20.23 10.65 -25.60
CA LEU A 67 21.09 10.82 -24.42
C LEU A 67 21.15 12.27 -23.97
N GLN A 68 21.25 13.23 -24.89
CA GLN A 68 21.20 14.66 -24.57
C GLN A 68 19.88 15.03 -23.91
N LEU A 69 18.76 14.50 -24.40
CA LEU A 69 17.44 14.73 -23.80
C LEU A 69 17.33 14.13 -22.39
N LEU A 70 17.83 12.90 -22.20
CA LEU A 70 17.85 12.27 -20.88
C LEU A 70 18.75 13.04 -19.90
N LEU A 71 19.93 13.47 -20.31
CA LEU A 71 20.84 14.29 -19.50
C LEU A 71 20.26 15.67 -19.20
N SER A 72 19.57 16.30 -20.17
CA SER A 72 18.90 17.59 -19.94
C SER A 72 17.73 17.43 -18.96
N THR A 73 16.98 16.32 -19.03
CA THR A 73 15.93 16.03 -18.05
C THR A 73 16.51 15.77 -16.66
N LEU A 74 17.65 15.09 -16.56
CA LEU A 74 18.34 14.87 -15.27
C LEU A 74 18.79 16.20 -14.67
N ALA A 75 19.44 17.06 -15.47
CA ALA A 75 19.85 18.39 -15.05
C ALA A 75 18.64 19.25 -14.65
N GLY A 76 17.56 19.20 -15.42
CA GLY A 76 16.32 19.92 -15.14
C GLY A 76 15.64 19.47 -13.83
N VAL A 77 15.59 18.15 -13.58
CA VAL A 77 15.06 17.60 -12.34
C VAL A 77 15.90 18.03 -11.13
N ILE A 78 17.23 17.98 -11.24
CA ILE A 78 18.14 18.43 -10.19
C ILE A 78 17.93 19.93 -9.92
N PHE A 79 17.98 20.76 -10.97
CA PHE A 79 17.80 22.21 -10.86
C PHE A 79 16.46 22.57 -10.22
N LEU A 80 15.36 21.98 -10.71
CA LEU A 80 14.02 22.21 -10.17
C LEU A 80 13.91 21.78 -8.70
N SER A 81 14.55 20.67 -8.33
CA SER A 81 14.55 20.17 -6.95
C SER A 81 15.33 21.07 -5.99
N PHE A 82 16.42 21.68 -6.45
CA PHE A 82 17.15 22.70 -5.70
C PHE A 82 16.36 24.01 -5.61
N TYR A 83 15.78 24.47 -6.71
CA TYR A 83 15.01 25.72 -6.75
C TYR A 83 13.78 25.70 -5.83
N LEU A 84 13.11 24.55 -5.72
CA LEU A 84 11.93 24.36 -4.86
C LEU A 84 12.28 23.82 -3.46
N GLU A 85 13.57 23.73 -3.10
CA GLU A 85 14.05 23.19 -1.82
C GLU A 85 13.45 21.81 -1.46
N LEU A 86 13.24 20.96 -2.46
CA LEU A 86 12.58 19.66 -2.30
C LEU A 86 13.48 18.60 -1.64
N TRP A 87 14.78 18.88 -1.52
CA TRP A 87 15.76 17.98 -0.91
C TRP A 87 15.56 17.90 0.60
N GLN A 88 15.01 16.78 1.04
CA GLN A 88 14.81 16.49 2.45
C GLN A 88 15.60 15.24 2.83
N TRP A 89 16.37 15.33 3.90
CA TRP A 89 17.05 14.19 4.48
C TRP A 89 16.02 13.33 5.20
N ARG A 90 15.75 12.13 4.64
CA ARG A 90 14.75 11.17 5.15
C ARG A 90 15.37 9.82 5.52
N VAL A 91 16.70 9.80 5.57
CA VAL A 91 17.49 8.61 5.88
C VAL A 91 17.40 8.34 7.38
N VAL A 92 17.31 7.07 7.74
CA VAL A 92 17.27 6.61 9.12
C VAL A 92 18.68 6.50 9.68
N ASP A 93 18.86 6.89 10.94
CA ASP A 93 20.15 6.74 11.63
C ASP A 93 20.51 5.27 11.84
N LEU A 94 21.80 4.95 11.93
CA LEU A 94 22.30 3.58 12.11
C LEU A 94 21.71 2.88 13.34
N PHE A 95 21.43 3.65 14.41
CA PHE A 95 20.80 3.12 15.62
C PHE A 95 19.37 2.68 15.35
N GLU A 96 18.54 3.53 14.73
CA GLU A 96 17.15 3.20 14.40
C GLU A 96 17.06 2.09 13.34
N PHE A 97 18.00 2.04 12.40
CA PHE A 97 18.12 0.94 11.45
C PHE A 97 18.32 -0.41 12.15
N LYS A 98 19.20 -0.46 13.17
CA LYS A 98 19.51 -1.69 13.90
C LYS A 98 18.37 -2.13 14.80
N THR A 99 17.66 -1.20 15.45
CA THR A 99 16.52 -1.53 16.32
C THR A 99 15.35 -2.10 15.53
N LYS A 100 15.05 -1.53 14.35
CA LYS A 100 13.95 -1.96 13.47
C LYS A 100 14.30 -3.08 12.50
N PHE A 101 15.51 -3.63 12.56
CA PHE A 101 15.99 -4.62 11.57
C PHE A 101 15.08 -5.85 11.47
N LYS A 102 14.65 -6.41 12.62
CA LYS A 102 13.78 -7.59 12.64
C LYS A 102 12.40 -7.30 12.03
N GLU A 103 11.79 -6.18 12.41
CA GLU A 103 10.48 -5.76 11.88
C GLU A 103 10.56 -5.50 10.37
N ASN A 104 11.59 -4.78 9.91
CA ASN A 104 11.79 -4.48 8.50
C ASN A 104 12.03 -5.75 7.66
N THR A 105 12.79 -6.72 8.19
CA THR A 105 13.04 -7.98 7.47
C THR A 105 11.78 -8.84 7.38
N GLU A 106 10.99 -8.92 8.45
CA GLU A 106 9.69 -9.60 8.44
C GLU A 106 8.74 -8.94 7.44
N LEU A 107 8.65 -7.61 7.45
CA LEU A 107 7.88 -6.84 6.46
C LEU A 107 8.32 -7.15 5.03
N LEU A 108 9.62 -7.11 4.74
CA LEU A 108 10.16 -7.36 3.40
C LEU A 108 9.80 -8.76 2.90
N LEU A 109 9.96 -9.78 3.76
CA LEU A 109 9.69 -11.17 3.42
C LEU A 109 8.21 -11.40 3.10
N TRP A 110 7.31 -10.85 3.92
CA TRP A 110 5.87 -11.00 3.76
C TRP A 110 5.29 -10.12 2.66
N PHE A 111 5.77 -8.90 2.52
CA PHE A 111 5.28 -7.96 1.50
C PHE A 111 5.63 -8.41 0.08
N LEU A 112 6.83 -8.94 -0.12
CA LEU A 112 7.26 -9.42 -1.44
C LEU A 112 6.81 -10.86 -1.73
N TRP A 113 6.27 -11.56 -0.74
CA TRP A 113 5.68 -12.88 -0.95
C TRP A 113 4.38 -12.74 -1.76
N PRO A 114 4.10 -13.63 -2.73
CA PRO A 114 4.87 -14.79 -3.21
C PRO A 114 5.73 -14.48 -4.45
N ALA A 115 5.97 -13.20 -4.76
CA ALA A 115 6.69 -12.79 -5.95
C ALA A 115 8.22 -12.96 -5.81
N TRP A 116 8.78 -12.80 -4.60
CA TRP A 116 10.23 -12.87 -4.41
C TRP A 116 10.86 -14.23 -4.74
N PRO A 117 10.25 -15.40 -4.47
CA PRO A 117 10.82 -16.68 -4.90
C PRO A 117 10.89 -16.79 -6.42
N MET A 118 9.88 -16.27 -7.13
CA MET A 118 9.87 -16.24 -8.60
C MET A 118 10.93 -15.28 -9.13
N ALA A 119 11.05 -14.08 -8.54
CA ALA A 119 12.10 -13.13 -8.88
C ALA A 119 13.50 -13.72 -8.61
N ALA A 120 13.73 -14.35 -7.46
CA ALA A 120 14.99 -15.03 -7.14
C ALA A 120 15.30 -16.16 -8.14
N TRP A 121 14.29 -16.94 -8.52
CA TRP A 121 14.42 -17.97 -9.55
C TRP A 121 14.84 -17.39 -10.91
N THR A 122 14.31 -16.23 -11.30
CA THR A 122 14.76 -15.55 -12.52
C THR A 122 16.23 -15.17 -12.45
N LEU A 123 16.67 -14.54 -11.36
CA LEU A 123 18.06 -14.14 -11.21
C LEU A 123 18.99 -15.36 -11.26
N TRP A 124 18.58 -16.46 -10.62
CA TRP A 124 19.34 -17.71 -10.62
C TRP A 124 19.42 -18.37 -12.01
N LYS A 125 18.30 -18.49 -12.72
CA LYS A 125 18.26 -19.08 -14.06
C LYS A 125 19.04 -18.26 -15.09
N TRP A 126 18.94 -16.95 -15.00
CA TRP A 126 19.54 -16.03 -15.97
C TRP A 126 20.98 -15.63 -15.61
N ARG A 127 21.54 -16.09 -14.48
CA ARG A 127 22.93 -15.82 -14.05
C ARG A 127 23.99 -16.12 -15.10
N GLY A 128 23.77 -17.14 -15.94
CA GLY A 128 24.70 -17.54 -16.99
C GLY A 128 24.79 -16.52 -18.12
N HIS A 129 23.66 -15.87 -18.44
CA HIS A 129 23.59 -14.81 -19.45
C HIS A 129 24.30 -13.53 -18.99
N TRP A 130 24.36 -13.29 -17.68
CA TRP A 130 25.05 -12.12 -17.13
C TRP A 130 26.55 -12.16 -17.38
N ARG A 131 27.16 -13.34 -17.45
CA ARG A 131 28.61 -13.49 -17.61
C ARG A 131 29.10 -13.17 -19.02
N HIS A 132 28.24 -13.32 -20.03
CA HIS A 132 28.59 -13.08 -21.44
C HIS A 132 27.86 -11.87 -22.04
N GLN A 133 26.69 -11.50 -21.52
CA GLN A 133 25.83 -10.45 -22.08
C GLN A 133 25.13 -9.65 -20.98
N VAL A 134 25.97 -8.99 -20.15
CA VAL A 134 25.62 -8.14 -19.01
C VAL A 134 24.54 -7.08 -19.34
N TRP A 135 24.35 -6.73 -20.63
CA TRP A 135 23.59 -5.54 -21.06
C TRP A 135 22.26 -5.85 -21.75
N THR A 136 21.62 -6.96 -21.40
CA THR A 136 20.24 -7.23 -21.83
C THR A 136 19.24 -6.39 -21.04
N GLN A 137 18.70 -5.34 -21.67
CA GLN A 137 17.80 -4.37 -21.03
C GLN A 137 16.57 -5.00 -20.35
N HIS A 138 16.09 -6.14 -20.85
CA HIS A 138 14.91 -6.80 -20.31
C HIS A 138 15.09 -7.28 -18.86
N LEU A 139 16.32 -7.57 -18.43
CA LEU A 139 16.60 -8.03 -17.06
C LEU A 139 17.31 -6.97 -16.22
N THR A 140 18.23 -6.21 -16.81
CA THR A 140 18.99 -5.18 -16.07
C THR A 140 18.11 -4.05 -15.55
N LEU A 141 17.13 -3.61 -16.34
CA LEU A 141 16.23 -2.51 -15.96
C LEU A 141 15.35 -2.88 -14.75
N PRO A 142 14.59 -4.00 -14.74
CA PRO A 142 13.86 -4.41 -13.54
C PRO A 142 14.74 -4.63 -12.32
N VAL A 143 15.93 -5.23 -12.47
CA VAL A 143 16.88 -5.41 -11.35
C VAL A 143 17.32 -4.08 -10.79
N PHE A 144 17.70 -3.13 -11.64
CA PHE A 144 18.13 -1.80 -11.22
C PHE A 144 17.02 -1.05 -10.48
N LEU A 145 15.78 -1.06 -11.01
CA LEU A 145 14.65 -0.44 -10.32
C LEU A 145 14.38 -1.12 -8.98
N PHE A 146 14.42 -2.45 -8.94
CA PHE A 146 14.23 -3.23 -7.72
C PHE A 146 15.27 -2.87 -6.66
N THR A 147 16.55 -2.82 -7.01
CA THR A 147 17.62 -2.52 -6.03
C THR A 147 17.54 -1.09 -5.52
N VAL A 148 17.26 -0.10 -6.38
CA VAL A 148 17.15 1.31 -5.95
C VAL A 148 15.92 1.51 -5.05
N THR A 149 14.76 0.97 -5.43
CA THR A 149 13.53 1.14 -4.65
C THR A 149 13.54 0.34 -3.35
N LEU A 150 14.13 -0.86 -3.35
CA LEU A 150 14.34 -1.66 -2.14
C LEU A 150 15.32 -0.98 -1.20
N GLY A 151 16.47 -0.51 -1.71
CA GLY A 151 17.47 0.21 -0.92
C GLY A 151 16.88 1.47 -0.29
N ALA A 152 16.09 2.23 -1.05
CA ALA A 152 15.38 3.39 -0.51
C ALA A 152 14.35 3.01 0.56
N SER A 153 13.65 1.89 0.43
CA SER A 153 12.70 1.43 1.45
C SER A 153 13.40 1.08 2.77
N VAL A 154 14.51 0.36 2.69
CA VAL A 154 15.33 -0.08 3.83
C VAL A 154 15.96 1.10 4.58
N VAL A 155 16.25 2.20 3.89
CA VAL A 155 16.96 3.37 4.45
C VAL A 155 16.01 4.49 4.89
N THR A 156 14.71 4.40 4.58
CA THR A 156 13.72 5.46 4.92
C THR A 156 12.95 5.14 6.20
N SER A 157 12.51 6.17 6.93
CA SER A 157 11.78 6.05 8.20
C SER A 157 10.40 5.37 8.12
N ASN A 158 9.83 5.25 6.92
CA ASN A 158 8.52 4.64 6.67
C ASN A 158 8.64 3.55 5.58
N PRO A 159 9.25 2.39 5.90
CA PRO A 159 9.55 1.34 4.93
C PRO A 159 8.30 0.82 4.22
N ASP A 160 7.17 0.65 4.91
CA ASP A 160 5.91 0.13 4.35
C ASP A 160 5.43 0.92 3.13
N ARG A 161 5.59 2.25 3.18
CA ARG A 161 5.13 3.18 2.15
C ARG A 161 6.03 3.15 0.94
N THR A 162 7.34 3.21 1.16
CA THR A 162 8.36 3.21 0.11
C THR A 162 8.48 1.84 -0.55
N LEU A 163 8.18 0.76 0.17
CA LEU A 163 8.22 -0.60 -0.35
C LEU A 163 7.19 -0.84 -1.47
N LEU A 164 6.08 -0.08 -1.49
CA LEU A 164 5.13 -0.06 -2.61
C LEU A 164 5.82 0.23 -3.96
N LEU A 165 6.89 1.03 -3.96
CA LEU A 165 7.64 1.37 -5.17
C LEU A 165 8.41 0.17 -5.74
N VAL A 166 8.62 -0.90 -4.98
CA VAL A 166 9.28 -2.12 -5.48
C VAL A 166 8.35 -2.91 -6.41
N LEU A 167 7.03 -2.78 -6.25
CA LEU A 167 6.02 -3.61 -6.94
C LEU A 167 6.18 -3.72 -8.46
N PRO A 168 6.42 -2.64 -9.25
CA PRO A 168 6.52 -2.75 -10.70
C PRO A 168 7.73 -3.60 -11.13
N SER A 169 8.85 -3.42 -10.43
CA SER A 169 10.11 -4.09 -10.72
C SER A 169 10.08 -5.58 -10.35
N ILE A 170 9.55 -5.92 -9.17
CA ILE A 170 9.41 -7.32 -8.76
C ILE A 170 8.35 -8.06 -9.59
N ALA A 171 7.27 -7.38 -10.00
CA ALA A 171 6.27 -7.96 -10.90
C ALA A 171 6.89 -8.31 -12.26
N ALA A 172 7.70 -7.42 -12.83
CA ALA A 172 8.44 -7.69 -14.07
C ALA A 172 9.44 -8.85 -13.90
N LEU A 173 10.22 -8.87 -12.81
CA LEU A 173 11.12 -9.98 -12.51
C LEU A 173 10.36 -11.30 -12.36
N ALA A 174 9.28 -11.33 -11.59
CA ALA A 174 8.46 -12.53 -11.42
C ALA A 174 7.87 -13.02 -12.74
N ALA A 175 7.44 -12.12 -13.63
CA ALA A 175 6.92 -12.50 -14.95
C ALA A 175 7.97 -13.22 -15.83
N PHE A 176 9.25 -12.84 -15.75
CA PHE A 176 10.33 -13.52 -16.47
C PHE A 176 10.62 -14.94 -15.96
N SER A 177 10.04 -15.36 -14.84
CA SER A 177 10.17 -16.75 -14.37
C SER A 177 9.32 -17.69 -15.19
N LEU A 178 8.17 -17.21 -15.70
CA LEU A 178 7.13 -18.03 -16.34
C LEU A 178 7.66 -18.88 -17.51
N PRO A 179 8.47 -18.35 -18.46
CA PRO A 179 9.00 -19.15 -19.57
C PRO A 179 10.04 -20.18 -19.14
N THR A 180 10.61 -20.04 -17.93
CA THR A 180 11.68 -20.91 -17.43
C THR A 180 11.17 -22.05 -16.55
N LEU A 181 9.89 -22.03 -16.17
CA LEU A 181 9.28 -23.03 -15.32
C LEU A 181 9.00 -24.31 -16.10
N ARG A 182 9.22 -25.46 -15.45
CA ARG A 182 8.78 -26.75 -15.99
C ARG A 182 7.25 -26.76 -16.07
N ARG A 183 6.72 -27.43 -17.09
CA ARG A 183 5.26 -27.56 -17.30
C ARG A 183 4.52 -28.06 -16.05
N SER A 184 5.14 -28.94 -15.25
CA SER A 184 4.57 -29.44 -13.99
C SER A 184 4.43 -28.35 -12.91
N VAL A 185 5.44 -27.50 -12.74
CA VAL A 185 5.43 -26.42 -11.72
C VAL A 185 4.42 -25.33 -12.12
N ALA A 186 4.39 -24.96 -13.39
CA ALA A 186 3.39 -24.01 -13.89
C ALA A 186 1.96 -24.55 -13.71
N ALA A 187 1.73 -25.84 -14.01
CA ALA A 187 0.43 -26.47 -13.78
C ALA A 187 0.05 -26.52 -12.30
N LEU A 188 1.00 -26.79 -11.39
CA LEU A 188 0.76 -26.79 -9.94
C LEU A 188 0.29 -25.41 -9.46
N VAL A 189 0.97 -24.34 -9.87
CA VAL A 189 0.58 -22.96 -9.53
C VAL A 189 -0.83 -22.66 -10.04
N ASP A 190 -1.15 -23.09 -11.27
CA ASP A 190 -2.46 -22.85 -11.86
C ASP A 190 -3.60 -23.58 -11.13
N TRP A 191 -3.40 -24.84 -10.74
CA TRP A 191 -4.39 -25.59 -9.98
C TRP A 191 -4.53 -25.07 -8.55
N PHE A 192 -3.41 -24.76 -7.90
CA PHE A 192 -3.41 -24.16 -6.56
C PHE A 192 -4.20 -22.85 -6.56
N THR A 193 -3.92 -21.94 -7.49
CA THR A 193 -4.60 -20.65 -7.58
C THR A 193 -6.09 -20.82 -7.89
N LEU A 194 -6.45 -21.73 -8.80
CA LEU A 194 -7.86 -22.04 -9.09
C LEU A 194 -8.61 -22.49 -7.83
N ILE A 195 -8.10 -23.51 -7.14
CA ILE A 195 -8.75 -24.07 -5.95
C ILE A 195 -8.80 -23.03 -4.83
N PHE A 196 -7.69 -22.34 -4.58
CA PHE A 196 -7.57 -21.33 -3.53
C PHE A 196 -8.55 -20.17 -3.73
N PHE A 197 -8.50 -19.48 -4.89
CA PHE A 197 -9.36 -18.32 -5.14
C PHE A 197 -10.83 -18.68 -5.27
N THR A 198 -11.16 -19.88 -5.79
CA THR A 198 -12.54 -20.36 -5.82
C THR A 198 -13.05 -20.64 -4.41
N THR A 199 -12.24 -21.25 -3.55
CA THR A 199 -12.59 -21.49 -2.14
C THR A 199 -12.78 -20.16 -1.39
N CYS A 200 -11.90 -19.19 -1.60
CA CYS A 200 -12.04 -17.84 -1.04
C CYS A 200 -13.33 -17.16 -1.53
N ALA A 201 -13.63 -17.22 -2.83
CA ALA A 201 -14.86 -16.64 -3.37
C ALA A 201 -16.12 -17.28 -2.77
N ILE A 202 -16.14 -18.62 -2.62
CA ILE A 202 -17.23 -19.34 -1.95
C ILE A 202 -17.36 -18.90 -0.48
N ALA A 203 -16.25 -18.74 0.24
CA ALA A 203 -16.28 -18.27 1.62
C ALA A 203 -16.84 -16.84 1.73
N ILE A 204 -16.44 -15.93 0.82
CA ILE A 204 -16.94 -14.55 0.78
C ILE A 204 -18.45 -14.52 0.54
N TRP A 205 -18.91 -15.28 -0.45
CA TRP A 205 -20.34 -15.45 -0.73
C TRP A 205 -21.09 -16.09 0.45
N GLY A 206 -20.52 -17.10 1.10
CA GLY A 206 -21.14 -17.78 2.24
C GLY A 206 -21.35 -16.87 3.45
N VAL A 207 -20.36 -16.00 3.76
CA VAL A 207 -20.52 -14.99 4.81
C VAL A 207 -21.59 -13.97 4.42
N TRP A 208 -21.57 -13.45 3.18
CA TRP A 208 -22.58 -12.50 2.73
C TRP A 208 -24.00 -13.10 2.79
N PHE A 209 -24.18 -14.31 2.28
CA PHE A 209 -25.45 -15.02 2.31
C PHE A 209 -25.96 -15.24 3.74
N SER A 210 -25.05 -15.52 4.69
CA SER A 210 -25.41 -15.65 6.10
C SER A 210 -25.87 -14.34 6.74
N LEU A 211 -25.33 -13.20 6.30
CA LEU A 211 -25.74 -11.88 6.80
C LEU A 211 -27.11 -11.47 6.26
N GLU A 212 -27.39 -11.81 5.00
CA GLU A 212 -28.69 -11.55 4.37
C GLU A 212 -29.80 -12.45 4.93
N THR A 213 -29.56 -13.77 4.99
CA THR A 213 -30.61 -14.76 5.29
C THR A 213 -30.60 -15.25 6.74
N GLY A 214 -29.52 -15.01 7.48
CA GLY A 214 -29.30 -15.58 8.82
C GLY A 214 -28.83 -17.04 8.83
N VAL A 215 -28.71 -17.70 7.66
CA VAL A 215 -28.32 -19.12 7.56
C VAL A 215 -27.12 -19.27 6.61
N PRO A 216 -26.02 -19.93 7.01
CA PRO A 216 -25.75 -20.53 8.33
C PRO A 216 -25.55 -19.47 9.42
N ALA A 217 -26.03 -19.73 10.65
CA ALA A 217 -26.00 -18.74 11.72
C ALA A 217 -24.58 -18.39 12.22
N GLN A 218 -23.61 -19.31 12.05
CA GLN A 218 -22.29 -19.16 12.68
C GLN A 218 -21.41 -18.08 12.04
N PRO A 219 -21.30 -17.96 10.71
CA PRO A 219 -20.57 -16.85 10.09
C PRO A 219 -21.17 -15.48 10.44
N ALA A 220 -22.51 -15.32 10.43
CA ALA A 220 -23.16 -14.09 10.85
C ALA A 220 -22.87 -13.73 12.31
N ARG A 221 -22.98 -14.71 13.24
CA ARG A 221 -22.62 -14.53 14.66
C ARG A 221 -21.17 -14.11 14.85
N ASN A 222 -20.24 -14.66 14.06
CA ASN A 222 -18.83 -14.26 14.12
C ASN A 222 -18.66 -12.80 13.69
N VAL A 223 -19.31 -12.37 12.61
CA VAL A 223 -19.26 -10.97 12.15
C VAL A 223 -19.80 -10.03 13.24
N PHE A 224 -20.98 -10.30 13.81
CA PHE A 224 -21.55 -9.45 14.87
C PHE A 224 -20.74 -9.47 16.18
N ARG A 225 -20.01 -10.56 16.45
CA ARG A 225 -19.07 -10.62 17.58
C ARG A 225 -17.83 -9.76 17.32
N LEU A 226 -17.33 -9.75 16.08
CA LEU A 226 -16.15 -8.96 15.68
C LEU A 226 -16.48 -7.48 15.55
N VAL A 227 -17.68 -7.14 15.09
CA VAL A 227 -18.11 -5.78 14.78
C VAL A 227 -19.43 -5.48 15.50
N PRO A 228 -19.37 -5.13 16.80
CA PRO A 228 -20.57 -4.89 17.59
C PRO A 228 -21.30 -3.62 17.12
N GLY A 229 -22.63 -3.68 17.03
CA GLY A 229 -23.46 -2.56 16.58
C GLY A 229 -23.58 -2.42 15.05
N TYR A 230 -22.97 -3.31 14.27
CA TYR A 230 -23.17 -3.35 12.82
C TYR A 230 -24.59 -3.84 12.48
N VAL A 231 -25.30 -3.06 11.67
CA VAL A 231 -26.59 -3.42 11.08
C VAL A 231 -26.37 -3.68 9.59
N TYR A 232 -26.91 -4.78 9.09
CA TYR A 232 -26.77 -5.13 7.69
C TYR A 232 -27.58 -4.20 6.78
N GLU A 233 -26.94 -3.70 5.71
CA GLU A 233 -27.57 -2.87 4.68
C GLU A 233 -27.43 -3.56 3.31
N PHE A 234 -28.56 -3.90 2.70
CA PHE A 234 -28.58 -4.50 1.36
C PHE A 234 -28.28 -3.45 0.28
N ASN A 235 -27.32 -3.76 -0.61
CA ASN A 235 -27.00 -2.92 -1.76
C ASN A 235 -27.06 -3.73 -3.06
N LEU A 236 -28.11 -3.48 -3.86
CA LEU A 236 -28.34 -4.18 -5.13
C LEU A 236 -27.21 -3.97 -6.14
N PHE A 237 -26.64 -2.76 -6.21
CA PHE A 237 -25.56 -2.47 -7.15
C PHE A 237 -24.30 -3.28 -6.82
N ALA A 238 -23.94 -3.36 -5.53
CA ALA A 238 -22.84 -4.19 -5.06
C ALA A 238 -23.05 -5.67 -5.41
N LEU A 239 -24.28 -6.18 -5.24
CA LEU A 239 -24.64 -7.55 -5.61
C LEU A 239 -24.48 -7.81 -7.11
N LEU A 240 -24.96 -6.89 -7.97
CA LEU A 240 -24.82 -7.02 -9.42
C LEU A 240 -23.36 -7.05 -9.85
N CYS A 241 -22.51 -6.17 -9.30
CA CYS A 241 -21.07 -6.19 -9.55
C CYS A 241 -20.43 -7.52 -9.13
N ALA A 242 -20.77 -8.02 -7.94
CA ALA A 242 -20.28 -9.30 -7.42
C ALA A 242 -20.67 -10.48 -8.33
N LEU A 243 -21.91 -10.52 -8.81
CA LEU A 243 -22.39 -11.53 -9.76
C LEU A 243 -21.63 -11.47 -11.09
N VAL A 244 -21.45 -10.28 -11.67
CA VAL A 244 -20.71 -10.10 -12.92
C VAL A 244 -19.28 -10.62 -12.81
N VAL A 245 -18.55 -10.26 -11.75
CA VAL A 245 -17.17 -10.71 -11.57
C VAL A 245 -17.10 -12.22 -11.30
N THR A 246 -18.08 -12.78 -10.57
CA THR A 246 -18.18 -14.23 -10.36
C THR A 246 -18.44 -14.98 -11.68
N LEU A 247 -19.29 -14.45 -12.57
CA LEU A 247 -19.53 -15.01 -13.91
C LEU A 247 -18.28 -14.94 -14.80
N ILE A 248 -17.54 -13.84 -14.74
CA ILE A 248 -16.25 -13.70 -15.44
C ILE A 248 -15.27 -14.76 -14.94
N TRP A 249 -15.19 -15.01 -13.64
CA TRP A 249 -14.34 -16.06 -13.07
C TRP A 249 -14.72 -17.45 -13.58
N PHE A 250 -16.00 -17.81 -13.60
CA PHE A 250 -16.44 -19.08 -14.16
C PHE A 250 -16.11 -19.23 -15.66
N LYS A 251 -16.23 -18.15 -16.45
CA LYS A 251 -15.78 -18.14 -17.85
C LYS A 251 -14.26 -18.38 -17.96
N ILE A 252 -13.46 -17.80 -17.08
CA ILE A 252 -12.00 -18.01 -17.05
C ILE A 252 -11.66 -19.46 -16.67
N ILE A 253 -12.36 -20.05 -15.70
CA ILE A 253 -12.21 -21.47 -15.34
C ILE A 253 -12.55 -22.36 -16.55
N ALA A 254 -13.68 -22.12 -17.20
CA ALA A 254 -14.09 -22.89 -18.38
C ALA A 254 -13.06 -22.78 -19.52
N TRP A 255 -12.56 -21.57 -19.77
CA TRP A 255 -11.47 -21.34 -20.72
C TRP A 255 -10.18 -22.07 -20.32
N ARG A 256 -9.87 -22.16 -19.02
CA ARG A 256 -8.66 -22.82 -18.55
C ARG A 256 -8.73 -24.34 -18.71
N VAL A 257 -9.87 -24.94 -18.40
CA VAL A 257 -10.13 -26.40 -18.52
C VAL A 257 -10.29 -26.82 -19.98
N GLY A 258 -10.71 -25.89 -20.86
CA GLY A 258 -10.81 -26.11 -22.30
C GLY A 258 -9.47 -26.37 -23.00
N ARG A 259 -9.53 -27.10 -24.13
CA ARG A 259 -8.37 -27.42 -25.00
C ARG A 259 -7.96 -26.24 -25.89
N HIS A 260 -7.65 -25.09 -25.30
CA HIS A 260 -7.10 -23.95 -26.02
C HIS A 260 -5.56 -24.00 -26.10
N PRO A 261 -4.96 -23.54 -27.21
CA PRO A 261 -3.50 -23.58 -27.44
C PRO A 261 -2.72 -22.87 -26.32
N SER A 262 -1.53 -23.40 -26.02
CA SER A 262 -0.69 -22.98 -24.90
C SER A 262 0.00 -21.64 -25.17
N ALA A 263 -0.60 -20.54 -24.71
CA ALA A 263 0.07 -19.25 -24.62
C ALA A 263 0.85 -19.12 -23.30
N ILE A 264 2.00 -18.47 -23.33
CA ILE A 264 2.93 -18.25 -22.18
C ILE A 264 2.23 -17.56 -20.99
N TRP A 265 1.19 -16.78 -21.26
CA TRP A 265 0.48 -15.95 -20.28
C TRP A 265 -0.61 -16.72 -19.52
N LYS A 266 -0.93 -17.95 -19.95
CA LYS A 266 -2.05 -18.74 -19.42
C LYS A 266 -1.93 -19.01 -17.92
N SER A 267 -0.70 -19.08 -17.40
CA SER A 267 -0.45 -19.32 -15.97
C SER A 267 -0.47 -18.07 -15.10
N LEU A 268 -0.36 -16.88 -15.68
CA LEU A 268 -0.41 -15.62 -14.91
C LEU A 268 -1.84 -15.11 -14.76
N VAL A 269 -2.69 -15.37 -15.76
CA VAL A 269 -4.06 -14.85 -15.79
C VAL A 269 -4.89 -15.37 -14.62
N LEU A 270 -4.80 -16.65 -14.26
CA LEU A 270 -5.59 -17.22 -13.15
C LEU A 270 -5.29 -16.55 -11.81
N PRO A 271 -4.03 -16.50 -11.33
CA PRO A 271 -3.73 -15.82 -10.08
C PRO A 271 -4.13 -14.35 -10.09
N ALA A 272 -3.81 -13.61 -11.16
CA ALA A 272 -4.15 -12.19 -11.24
C ALA A 272 -5.67 -11.96 -11.20
N THR A 273 -6.44 -12.72 -11.97
CA THR A 273 -7.91 -12.60 -12.01
C THR A 273 -8.57 -13.13 -10.74
N GLY A 274 -7.99 -14.14 -10.08
CA GLY A 274 -8.48 -14.67 -8.81
C GLY A 274 -8.29 -13.67 -7.65
N VAL A 275 -7.17 -12.96 -7.62
CA VAL A 275 -6.95 -11.83 -6.70
C VAL A 275 -7.97 -10.73 -6.97
N VAL A 276 -8.17 -10.33 -8.24
CA VAL A 276 -9.15 -9.31 -8.62
C VAL A 276 -10.58 -9.74 -8.24
N LEU A 277 -10.94 -11.00 -8.46
CA LEU A 277 -12.24 -11.55 -8.04
C LEU A 277 -12.44 -11.38 -6.54
N CYS A 278 -11.52 -11.91 -5.73
CA CYS A 278 -11.66 -11.85 -4.28
C CYS A 278 -11.68 -10.40 -3.79
N TRP A 279 -10.84 -9.55 -4.36
CA TRP A 279 -10.82 -8.13 -4.01
C TRP A 279 -12.12 -7.42 -4.34
N VAL A 280 -12.68 -7.62 -5.54
CA VAL A 280 -13.97 -7.00 -5.91
C VAL A 280 -15.10 -7.56 -5.06
N LEU A 281 -15.15 -8.88 -4.80
CA LEU A 281 -16.15 -9.47 -3.91
C LEU A 281 -16.07 -8.89 -2.50
N LEU A 282 -14.86 -8.73 -1.94
CA LEU A 282 -14.67 -8.06 -0.64
C LEU A 282 -15.13 -6.60 -0.69
N MET A 283 -14.72 -5.85 -1.71
CA MET A 283 -15.04 -4.44 -1.88
C MET A 283 -16.48 -4.17 -2.35
N THR A 284 -17.30 -5.21 -2.50
CA THR A 284 -18.73 -5.10 -2.81
C THR A 284 -19.56 -5.69 -1.68
N LEU A 285 -19.42 -7.00 -1.44
CA LEU A 285 -20.25 -7.75 -0.48
C LEU A 285 -19.86 -7.49 0.97
N TRP A 286 -18.56 -7.32 1.26
CA TRP A 286 -18.06 -7.16 2.63
C TRP A 286 -17.76 -5.69 3.00
N LEU A 287 -17.75 -4.80 2.01
CA LEU A 287 -17.39 -3.40 2.22
C LEU A 287 -18.17 -2.72 3.36
N PRO A 288 -19.49 -2.88 3.51
CA PRO A 288 -20.23 -2.16 4.54
C PRO A 288 -19.79 -2.52 5.97
N PHE A 289 -19.56 -3.80 6.26
CA PHE A 289 -19.12 -4.20 7.61
C PHE A 289 -17.62 -3.95 7.81
N ILE A 290 -16.79 -4.08 6.76
CA ILE A 290 -15.37 -3.71 6.82
C ILE A 290 -15.26 -2.21 7.11
N ASP A 291 -16.05 -1.37 6.43
CA ASP A 291 -16.11 0.07 6.68
C ASP A 291 -16.57 0.34 8.11
N HIS A 292 -17.59 -0.34 8.63
CA HIS A 292 -17.98 -0.16 10.03
C HIS A 292 -16.86 -0.52 11.02
N ALA A 293 -16.11 -1.60 10.76
CA ALA A 293 -15.00 -2.02 11.61
C ALA A 293 -13.79 -1.07 11.54
N MET A 294 -13.49 -0.57 10.33
CA MET A 294 -12.27 0.21 10.06
C MET A 294 -12.50 1.72 10.01
N SER A 295 -13.72 2.20 9.85
CA SER A 295 -14.00 3.63 9.76
C SER A 295 -13.90 4.29 11.12
N TYR A 296 -13.43 5.54 11.12
CA TYR A 296 -13.43 6.38 12.31
C TYR A 296 -14.83 6.93 12.62
N LYS A 297 -15.82 6.70 11.76
CA LYS A 297 -17.20 7.20 11.93
C LYS A 297 -17.83 6.77 13.25
N ALA A 298 -17.86 5.46 13.52
CA ALA A 298 -18.44 4.92 14.76
C ALA A 298 -17.67 5.37 16.00
N TRP A 299 -16.33 5.38 15.92
CA TRP A 299 -15.48 5.79 17.02
C TRP A 299 -15.64 7.29 17.34
N THR A 300 -15.78 8.13 16.31
CA THR A 300 -15.98 9.57 16.49
C THR A 300 -17.40 9.89 16.98
N ALA A 301 -18.40 9.06 16.68
CA ALA A 301 -19.73 9.21 17.24
C ALA A 301 -19.72 9.04 18.77
N GLN A 302 -19.07 7.98 19.27
CA GLN A 302 -18.86 7.75 20.71
C GLN A 302 -18.07 8.90 21.34
N LEU A 303 -17.05 9.41 20.66
CA LEU A 303 -16.27 10.55 21.14
C LEU A 303 -17.13 11.82 21.31
N LYS A 304 -18.05 12.07 20.38
CA LYS A 304 -18.96 13.24 20.44
C LYS A 304 -19.98 13.17 21.56
N GLU A 305 -20.39 11.96 21.98
CA GLU A 305 -21.27 11.79 23.14
C GLU A 305 -20.60 12.29 24.43
N VAL A 306 -19.27 12.31 24.48
CA VAL A 306 -18.47 12.75 25.63
C VAL A 306 -18.11 14.22 25.55
N ILE A 307 -17.59 14.64 24.38
CA ILE A 307 -17.05 16.00 24.16
C ILE A 307 -18.17 17.03 23.92
N GLY A 308 -19.36 16.56 23.55
CA GLY A 308 -20.51 17.43 23.25
C GLY A 308 -20.31 18.24 21.96
N SER A 309 -20.64 19.53 22.01
CA SER A 309 -20.58 20.44 20.85
C SER A 309 -19.20 21.09 20.62
N GLU A 310 -18.24 20.83 21.50
CA GLU A 310 -16.90 21.42 21.41
C GLU A 310 -16.16 20.96 20.15
N LYS A 311 -15.49 21.92 19.50
CA LYS A 311 -14.74 21.66 18.26
C LYS A 311 -13.23 21.62 18.46
N CYS A 312 -12.72 22.22 19.54
CA CYS A 312 -11.30 22.30 19.84
C CYS A 312 -10.88 21.13 20.72
N VAL A 313 -9.92 20.33 20.25
CA VAL A 313 -9.39 19.19 21.00
C VAL A 313 -7.87 19.22 20.96
N ALA A 314 -7.23 19.27 22.13
CA ALA A 314 -5.80 19.11 22.24
C ALA A 314 -5.42 17.64 22.02
N PHE A 315 -4.24 17.37 21.47
CA PHE A 315 -3.74 15.99 21.34
C PHE A 315 -2.32 15.81 21.88
N ALA A 316 -2.06 14.62 22.43
CA ALA A 316 -0.74 14.19 22.89
C ALA A 316 -0.44 12.75 22.43
N ARG A 317 0.70 12.58 21.73
CA ARG A 317 1.17 11.26 21.21
C ARG A 317 0.17 10.52 20.30
N MET A 318 -0.73 11.25 19.66
CA MET A 318 -1.65 10.65 18.68
C MET A 318 -0.97 10.43 17.33
N ASP A 319 -1.39 9.37 16.64
CA ASP A 319 -0.93 9.11 15.29
C ASP A 319 -1.61 10.05 14.29
N ARG A 320 -0.90 10.39 13.20
CA ARG A 320 -1.44 11.27 12.14
C ARG A 320 -2.75 10.73 11.54
N HIS A 321 -2.90 9.42 11.45
CA HIS A 321 -4.09 8.79 10.90
C HIS A 321 -5.29 8.90 11.84
N GLN A 322 -5.08 8.87 13.16
CA GLN A 322 -6.12 9.11 14.15
C GLN A 322 -6.58 10.57 14.12
N ILE A 323 -5.63 11.51 14.14
CA ILE A 323 -5.92 12.95 14.05
C ILE A 323 -6.74 13.25 12.78
N ALA A 324 -6.34 12.71 11.63
CA ALA A 324 -7.07 12.89 10.37
C ALA A 324 -8.45 12.22 10.37
N GLY A 325 -8.58 11.02 10.96
CA GLY A 325 -9.85 10.31 11.05
C GLY A 325 -10.87 11.05 11.91
N PHE A 326 -10.47 11.43 13.13
CA PHE A 326 -11.32 12.20 14.03
C PHE A 326 -11.62 13.60 13.51
N SER A 327 -10.67 14.28 12.85
CA SER A 327 -10.92 15.62 12.29
C SER A 327 -11.94 15.55 11.16
N PHE A 328 -11.82 14.56 10.27
CA PHE A 328 -12.72 14.40 9.13
C PHE A 328 -14.15 14.00 9.55
N HIS A 329 -14.30 12.94 10.36
CA HIS A 329 -15.62 12.45 10.78
C HIS A 329 -16.24 13.31 11.89
N GLY A 330 -15.40 13.89 12.74
CA GLY A 330 -15.82 14.69 13.89
C GLY A 330 -16.03 16.15 13.56
N LYS A 331 -15.42 16.66 12.48
CA LYS A 331 -15.24 18.09 12.25
C LYS A 331 -14.54 18.77 13.45
N LEU A 332 -13.61 18.05 14.05
CA LEU A 332 -12.81 18.48 15.19
C LEU A 332 -11.53 19.15 14.70
N SER A 333 -11.17 20.25 15.33
CA SER A 333 -9.89 20.94 15.15
C SER A 333 -8.92 20.46 16.22
N PHE A 334 -7.79 19.90 15.77
CA PHE A 334 -6.76 19.36 16.65
C PHE A 334 -5.61 20.33 16.83
N GLU A 335 -5.29 20.63 18.08
CA GLU A 335 -4.14 21.45 18.45
C GLU A 335 -3.12 20.63 19.25
N PRO A 336 -1.81 20.78 18.99
CA PRO A 336 -0.81 20.08 19.79
C PRO A 336 -0.92 20.51 21.26
N MET A 337 -0.63 19.60 22.19
CA MET A 337 -0.55 19.89 23.63
C MET A 337 0.70 20.74 23.96
N GLN A 338 0.77 21.94 23.42
CA GLN A 338 1.79 22.95 23.67
C GLN A 338 1.12 24.22 24.20
N GLN A 339 1.78 24.97 25.08
CA GLN A 339 1.24 26.23 25.57
C GLN A 339 1.50 27.35 24.57
N PRO A 340 0.53 28.25 24.30
CA PRO A 340 -0.82 28.30 24.86
C PRO A 340 -1.82 27.41 24.07
N ASN A 341 -2.53 26.51 24.75
CA ASN A 341 -3.70 25.82 24.17
C ASN A 341 -4.98 26.20 24.94
N THR A 342 -6.05 26.50 24.21
CA THR A 342 -7.35 26.91 24.77
C THR A 342 -8.37 25.79 24.78
N CYS A 343 -8.10 24.65 24.13
CA CYS A 343 -9.03 23.54 24.07
C CYS A 343 -9.34 22.95 25.47
N GLN A 344 -10.63 22.72 25.74
CA GLN A 344 -11.13 22.11 26.98
C GLN A 344 -10.88 20.60 27.06
N TRP A 345 -10.69 19.95 25.91
CA TRP A 345 -10.56 18.50 25.78
C TRP A 345 -9.16 18.11 25.34
N LEU A 346 -8.65 16.99 25.84
CA LEU A 346 -7.37 16.41 25.45
C LEU A 346 -7.55 14.92 25.12
N LEU A 347 -7.05 14.52 23.95
CA LEU A 347 -6.95 13.12 23.54
C LEU A 347 -5.51 12.63 23.61
N HIS A 348 -5.34 11.46 24.18
CA HIS A 348 -4.05 10.83 24.37
C HIS A 348 -4.08 9.36 23.96
N LYS A 349 -3.08 8.92 23.19
CA LYS A 349 -2.86 7.50 22.90
C LYS A 349 -1.91 6.91 23.95
N PRO A 350 -2.36 5.92 24.75
CA PRO A 350 -1.49 5.26 25.73
C PRO A 350 -0.45 4.37 25.02
N LEU A 351 0.74 4.20 25.62
CA LEU A 351 1.69 3.18 25.16
C LEU A 351 1.22 1.79 25.59
N ALA A 352 1.50 0.79 24.76
CA ALA A 352 1.23 -0.60 25.09
C ALA A 352 1.95 -1.00 26.40
N GLY A 353 1.19 -1.26 27.46
CA GLY A 353 1.71 -1.65 28.78
C GLY A 353 1.83 -0.51 29.81
N GLU A 354 1.56 0.74 29.45
CA GLU A 354 1.50 1.87 30.40
C GLU A 354 0.03 2.19 30.74
N SER A 355 -0.40 1.87 31.96
CA SER A 355 -1.70 2.30 32.50
C SER A 355 -1.66 3.70 33.13
N THR A 356 -0.46 4.22 33.42
CA THR A 356 -0.26 5.52 34.08
C THR A 356 0.33 6.56 33.13
N PRO A 357 -0.32 7.72 32.96
CA PRO A 357 0.17 8.79 32.10
C PRO A 357 1.30 9.55 32.81
N MET A 358 2.54 9.06 32.78
CA MET A 358 3.69 9.79 33.36
C MET A 358 3.96 11.14 32.67
N THR A 359 3.32 11.42 31.54
CA THR A 359 3.52 12.66 30.76
C THR A 359 2.37 13.68 30.80
N ILE A 360 1.23 13.39 31.45
CA ILE A 360 0.09 14.33 31.50
C ILE A 360 0.01 14.94 32.91
N ASP A 361 0.02 16.26 32.99
CA ASP A 361 -0.14 17.00 34.25
C ASP A 361 -1.57 16.81 34.78
N THR A 362 -1.72 15.91 35.75
CA THR A 362 -2.99 15.59 36.41
C THR A 362 -3.57 16.75 37.20
N ARG A 363 -2.80 17.82 37.45
CA ARG A 363 -3.31 19.06 38.07
C ARG A 363 -4.10 19.94 37.10
N LYS A 364 -3.94 19.74 35.79
CA LYS A 364 -4.63 20.50 34.74
C LYS A 364 -5.68 19.69 33.99
N TRP A 365 -5.50 18.37 33.95
CA TRP A 365 -6.31 17.46 33.15
C TRP A 365 -6.89 16.33 34.01
N LEU A 366 -8.22 16.24 34.03
CA LEU A 366 -8.96 15.17 34.66
C LEU A 366 -9.20 14.04 33.65
N TYR A 367 -8.79 12.83 34.00
CA TYR A 367 -9.10 11.64 33.20
C TYR A 367 -10.59 11.30 33.35
N LEU A 368 -11.27 11.06 32.23
CA LEU A 368 -12.67 10.61 32.24
C LEU A 368 -12.78 9.14 31.88
N GLN A 369 -12.40 8.78 30.66
CA GLN A 369 -12.53 7.41 30.16
C GLN A 369 -11.61 7.12 28.98
N THR A 370 -11.47 5.83 28.69
CA THR A 370 -10.75 5.32 27.52
C THR A 370 -11.76 4.82 26.50
N LEU A 371 -11.72 5.35 25.28
CA LEU A 371 -12.48 4.82 24.16
C LEU A 371 -11.61 3.86 23.36
N GLN A 372 -12.12 2.64 23.16
CA GLN A 372 -11.53 1.66 22.25
C GLN A 372 -12.21 1.75 20.89
N ARG A 373 -11.44 1.55 19.83
CA ARG A 373 -12.01 1.47 18.50
C ARG A 373 -12.89 0.22 18.38
N PRO A 374 -14.13 0.32 17.85
CA PRO A 374 -15.06 -0.81 17.79
C PRO A 374 -14.51 -2.06 17.08
N GLY A 375 -13.79 -1.89 15.97
CA GLY A 375 -13.22 -3.01 15.19
C GLY A 375 -11.80 -3.42 15.59
N ASP A 376 -11.12 -2.67 16.47
CA ASP A 376 -9.76 -2.99 16.91
C ASP A 376 -9.54 -2.53 18.36
N LYS A 377 -9.61 -3.48 19.29
CA LYS A 377 -9.47 -3.21 20.73
C LYS A 377 -8.06 -2.79 21.13
N SER A 378 -7.06 -3.01 20.28
CA SER A 378 -5.68 -2.58 20.56
C SER A 378 -5.51 -1.08 20.35
N ASP A 379 -6.34 -0.45 19.52
CA ASP A 379 -6.31 0.97 19.26
C ASP A 379 -7.28 1.69 20.21
N SER A 380 -6.72 2.45 21.15
CA SER A 380 -7.48 3.14 22.18
C SER A 380 -7.01 4.58 22.35
N VAL A 381 -7.93 5.44 22.75
CA VAL A 381 -7.69 6.85 23.02
C VAL A 381 -8.29 7.20 24.38
N GLN A 382 -7.48 7.79 25.24
CA GLN A 382 -7.87 8.30 26.54
C GLN A 382 -8.36 9.75 26.39
N ILE A 383 -9.49 10.04 27.04
CA ILE A 383 -10.12 11.36 27.03
C ILE A 383 -9.87 12.04 28.37
N TYR A 384 -9.43 13.29 28.30
CA TYR A 384 -9.23 14.16 29.44
C TYR A 384 -10.00 15.46 29.26
N GLN A 385 -10.49 16.00 30.36
CA GLN A 385 -11.14 17.32 30.43
C GLN A 385 -10.27 18.27 31.27
N ARG A 386 -10.24 19.54 30.88
CA ARG A 386 -9.49 20.57 31.60
C ARG A 386 -10.18 20.92 32.91
N ILE A 387 -9.43 20.95 34.02
CA ILE A 387 -9.99 21.18 35.35
C ILE A 387 -10.56 22.61 35.50
N ASP A 388 -9.91 23.62 34.90
CA ASP A 388 -10.39 25.01 34.93
C ASP A 388 -11.76 25.22 34.26
N SER A 389 -12.20 24.27 33.42
CA SER A 389 -13.53 24.33 32.78
C SER A 389 -14.65 23.83 33.71
N LEU A 390 -14.33 23.04 34.73
CA LEU A 390 -15.32 22.49 35.67
C LEU A 390 -15.77 23.49 36.74
N SER A 391 -15.09 24.64 36.88
CA SER A 391 -15.46 25.68 37.85
C SER A 391 -16.45 26.72 37.30
N HIS A 392 -16.92 26.58 36.06
CA HIS A 392 -17.80 27.53 35.39
C HIS A 392 -19.20 26.98 35.04
N ASP A 393 -19.47 25.71 35.35
CA ASP A 393 -20.80 25.11 35.40
C ASP A 393 -21.20 24.89 36.87
#